data_AF-A0A842N0B8-F1
#
_entry.id   AF-A0A842N0B8-F1
#
_cell.length_a   1.000
_cell.length_b   1.000
_cell.length_c   1.000
_cell.angle_alpha   90.00
_cell.angle_beta   90.00
_cell.angle_gamma   90.00
#
_symmetry.space_group_name_H-M   'P 1'
#
loop_
_entity.id
_entity.type
_entity.pdbx_description
1 polymer ?
#
loop_
_entity_poly.entity_id
_entity_poly.type
_entity_poly.pdbx_seq_one_letter_code
_entity_poly.pdbx_strand_id
1 'polypeptide(L)'
;MSDQQNNKRLAMLEAALYAAGRPVDMESMKVVVRTKSDKVIARLIRELSLRYDARRSALEVKVLPGNRAVMRLNQRYDQSVKRFTTKPLLTMGPLKTLSYVAYHQPVLQSQVVVDRGNHVYAHLKRMEDMGLITRERNENRAYVIETTPFFADYFGFGTDPSNTRIQLRRIFNQIKIHRLDNGEEESAGKKALDLVFDGSTLVESMDKLP
;
A
#
# COMPACT_ATOMS: atom_id res chain seq x y z
N MET A 1 -18.82 -34.36 7.76
CA MET A 1 -19.50 -33.07 8.05
C MET A 1 -18.53 -31.92 8.36
N SER A 2 -17.31 -32.15 8.87
CA SER A 2 -16.30 -31.10 9.12
C SER A 2 -15.80 -30.39 7.86
N ASP A 3 -15.63 -31.15 6.77
CA ASP A 3 -14.88 -30.66 5.59
C ASP A 3 -15.70 -29.73 4.73
N GLN A 4 -17.01 -29.96 4.64
CA GLN A 4 -17.94 -29.09 3.92
C GLN A 4 -18.06 -27.73 4.62
N GLN A 5 -18.08 -27.71 5.95
CA GLN A 5 -18.05 -26.47 6.72
C GLN A 5 -16.70 -25.75 6.60
N ASN A 6 -15.58 -26.47 6.57
CA ASN A 6 -14.25 -25.88 6.37
C ASN A 6 -14.14 -25.26 4.97
N ASN A 7 -14.57 -25.97 3.92
CA ASN A 7 -14.58 -25.45 2.55
C ASN A 7 -15.48 -24.21 2.41
N LYS A 8 -16.65 -24.19 3.05
CA LYS A 8 -17.52 -23.00 3.06
C LYS A 8 -16.84 -21.81 3.72
N ARG A 9 -16.11 -22.03 4.82
CA ARG A 9 -15.35 -20.97 5.51
C ARG A 9 -14.19 -20.45 4.67
N LEU A 10 -13.47 -21.33 3.96
CA LEU A 10 -12.42 -20.93 3.03
C LEU A 10 -12.97 -20.08 1.89
N ALA A 11 -14.06 -20.50 1.27
CA ALA A 11 -14.71 -19.75 0.20
C ALA A 11 -15.17 -18.36 0.66
N MET A 12 -15.73 -18.24 1.87
CA MET A 12 -16.11 -16.94 2.42
C MET A 12 -14.90 -16.04 2.72
N LEU A 13 -13.81 -16.60 3.25
CA LEU A 13 -12.58 -15.87 3.51
C LEU A 13 -11.94 -15.40 2.19
N GLU A 14 -11.88 -16.27 1.19
CA GLU A 14 -11.40 -15.97 -0.16
C GLU A 14 -12.22 -14.84 -0.80
N ALA A 15 -13.55 -14.93 -0.74
CA ALA A 15 -14.44 -13.89 -1.24
C ALA A 15 -14.21 -12.55 -0.53
N ALA A 16 -14.01 -12.55 0.79
CA ALA A 16 -13.75 -11.33 1.56
C ALA A 16 -12.44 -10.66 1.16
N LEU A 17 -11.37 -11.44 1.05
CA LEU A 17 -10.04 -10.93 0.68
C LEU A 17 -10.04 -10.41 -0.76
N TYR A 18 -10.68 -11.13 -1.68
CA TYR A 18 -10.81 -10.71 -3.07
C TYR A 18 -11.62 -9.42 -3.20
N ALA A 19 -12.79 -9.36 -2.58
CA ALA A 19 -13.68 -8.20 -2.66
C ALA A 19 -13.10 -6.96 -1.97
N ALA A 20 -12.32 -7.14 -0.90
CA ALA A 20 -11.71 -6.02 -0.19
C ALA A 20 -10.66 -5.29 -1.05
N GLY A 21 -9.90 -6.01 -1.87
CA GLY A 21 -8.80 -5.44 -2.67
C GLY A 21 -7.71 -4.74 -1.86
N ARG A 22 -7.72 -4.92 -0.53
CA ARG A 22 -6.82 -4.31 0.45
C ARG A 22 -6.62 -5.26 1.63
N PRO A 23 -5.61 -5.04 2.50
CA PRO A 23 -5.46 -5.84 3.71
C PRO A 23 -6.70 -5.83 4.57
N VAL A 24 -7.11 -7.01 5.02
CA VAL A 24 -8.24 -7.22 5.92
C VAL A 24 -7.70 -7.63 7.28
N ASP A 25 -8.19 -6.98 8.33
CA ASP A 25 -7.82 -7.29 9.71
C ASP A 25 -8.49 -8.56 10.24
N MET A 26 -7.90 -9.10 11.31
CA MET A 26 -8.36 -10.34 11.94
C MET A 26 -9.82 -10.27 12.40
N GLU A 27 -10.28 -9.13 12.92
CA GLU A 27 -11.64 -8.98 13.42
C GLU A 27 -12.66 -8.98 12.28
N SER A 28 -12.37 -8.28 11.20
CA SER A 28 -13.18 -8.32 9.97
C SER A 28 -13.27 -9.74 9.39
N MET A 29 -12.16 -10.49 9.37
CA MET A 29 -12.14 -11.88 8.90
C MET A 29 -12.96 -12.82 9.79
N LYS A 30 -12.91 -12.64 11.12
CA LYS A 30 -13.72 -13.40 12.10
C LYS A 30 -15.21 -13.24 11.85
N VAL A 31 -15.67 -12.00 11.59
CA VAL A 31 -17.07 -11.68 11.31
C VAL A 31 -17.54 -12.45 10.07
N VAL A 32 -16.77 -12.42 8.99
CA VAL A 32 -17.16 -13.08 7.73
C VAL A 32 -17.19 -14.61 7.86
N VAL A 33 -16.19 -15.19 8.52
CA VAL A 33 -16.07 -16.64 8.72
C VAL A 33 -17.01 -17.16 9.82
N ARG A 34 -17.64 -16.26 10.58
CA ARG A 34 -18.51 -16.54 11.74
C ARG A 34 -17.78 -17.40 12.77
N THR A 35 -16.65 -16.89 13.24
CA THR A 35 -15.86 -17.52 14.32
C THR A 35 -15.32 -16.47 15.29
N LYS A 36 -15.04 -16.88 16.52
CA LYS A 36 -14.37 -16.03 17.52
C LYS A 36 -12.88 -16.38 17.69
N SER A 37 -12.40 -17.42 17.02
CA SER A 37 -11.05 -17.98 17.25
C SER A 37 -10.03 -17.49 16.24
N ASP A 38 -8.99 -16.81 16.72
CA ASP A 38 -7.81 -16.43 15.93
C ASP A 38 -7.13 -17.64 15.30
N LYS A 39 -7.01 -18.74 16.05
CA LYS A 39 -6.39 -19.98 15.58
C LYS A 39 -7.11 -20.55 14.35
N VAL A 40 -8.44 -20.44 14.30
CA VAL A 40 -9.23 -20.90 13.16
C VAL A 40 -8.95 -20.03 11.94
N ILE A 41 -8.95 -18.71 12.08
CA ILE A 41 -8.65 -17.78 10.96
C ILE A 41 -7.21 -17.99 10.46
N ALA A 42 -6.22 -18.02 11.36
CA ALA A 42 -4.82 -18.25 10.99
C ALA A 42 -4.60 -19.60 10.29
N ARG A 43 -5.37 -20.63 10.62
CA ARG A 43 -5.37 -21.91 9.90
C ARG A 43 -5.98 -21.76 8.50
N LEU A 44 -7.13 -21.10 8.39
CA LEU A 44 -7.81 -20.89 7.10
C LEU A 44 -6.97 -20.06 6.14
N ILE A 45 -6.30 -19.00 6.61
CA ILE A 45 -5.40 -18.18 5.78
C ILE A 45 -4.23 -19.03 5.27
N ARG A 46 -3.59 -19.81 6.14
CA ARG A 46 -2.49 -20.70 5.74
C ARG A 46 -2.94 -21.75 4.73
N GLU A 47 -4.09 -22.38 4.97
CA GLU A 47 -4.66 -23.36 4.06
C GLU A 47 -4.98 -22.73 2.69
N LEU A 48 -5.58 -21.54 2.69
CA LEU A 48 -5.88 -20.82 1.45
C LEU A 48 -4.59 -20.46 0.69
N SER A 49 -3.59 -19.93 1.39
CA SER A 49 -2.27 -19.62 0.82
C SER A 49 -1.63 -20.85 0.16
N LEU A 50 -1.62 -22.00 0.85
CA LEU A 50 -1.11 -23.26 0.30
C LEU A 50 -1.88 -23.76 -0.93
N ARG A 51 -3.21 -23.62 -0.96
CA ARG A 51 -4.03 -24.00 -2.12
C ARG A 51 -3.70 -23.16 -3.35
N TYR A 52 -3.45 -21.87 -3.15
CA TYR A 52 -3.06 -20.95 -4.22
C TYR A 52 -1.65 -21.23 -4.75
N ASP A 53 -0.71 -21.56 -3.87
CA ASP A 53 0.66 -21.92 -4.24
C ASP A 53 0.74 -23.27 -4.96
N ALA A 54 0.05 -24.29 -4.45
CA ALA A 54 0.03 -25.65 -5.01
C ALA A 54 -0.47 -25.68 -6.47
N ARG A 55 -1.43 -24.82 -6.83
CA ARG A 55 -1.95 -24.71 -8.20
C ARG A 55 -1.19 -23.72 -9.08
N ARG A 56 -0.08 -23.14 -8.58
CA ARG A 56 0.72 -22.11 -9.26
C ARG A 56 -0.13 -20.94 -9.78
N SER A 57 -1.10 -20.53 -8.95
CA SER A 57 -2.08 -19.51 -9.30
C SER A 57 -1.45 -18.15 -9.63
N ALA A 58 -2.13 -17.37 -10.47
CA ALA A 58 -1.79 -15.97 -10.70
C ALA A 58 -2.06 -15.07 -9.48
N LEU A 59 -2.87 -15.54 -8.53
CA LEU A 59 -3.14 -14.84 -7.27
C LEU A 59 -2.39 -15.50 -6.11
N GLU A 60 -2.07 -14.74 -5.08
CA GLU A 60 -1.52 -15.22 -3.82
C GLU A 60 -2.26 -14.64 -2.62
N VAL A 61 -2.22 -15.35 -1.49
CA VAL A 61 -2.70 -14.85 -0.20
C VAL A 61 -1.50 -14.72 0.74
N LYS A 62 -1.23 -13.50 1.20
CA LYS A 62 -0.14 -13.21 2.16
C LYS A 62 -0.68 -12.68 3.48
N VAL A 63 0.03 -13.04 4.55
CA VAL A 63 -0.14 -12.47 5.89
C VAL A 63 0.76 -11.25 5.99
N LEU A 64 0.23 -10.17 6.56
CA LEU A 64 0.91 -8.91 6.80
C LEU A 64 1.04 -8.66 8.31
N PRO A 65 1.96 -7.76 8.73
CA PRO A 65 2.07 -7.33 10.13
C PRO A 65 0.73 -6.86 10.70
N GLY A 66 0.55 -7.07 12.01
CA GLY A 66 -0.69 -6.72 12.72
C GLY A 66 -1.84 -7.71 12.52
N ASN A 67 -1.55 -8.99 12.22
CA ASN A 67 -2.55 -10.05 12.00
C ASN A 67 -3.53 -9.75 10.87
N ARG A 68 -3.02 -9.17 9.78
CA ARG A 68 -3.80 -8.83 8.59
C ARG A 68 -3.50 -9.81 7.46
N ALA A 69 -4.43 -9.97 6.53
CA ALA A 69 -4.21 -10.77 5.33
C ALA A 69 -4.69 -10.04 4.07
N VAL A 70 -4.06 -10.32 2.94
CA VAL A 70 -4.40 -9.73 1.65
C VAL A 70 -4.36 -10.81 0.57
N MET A 71 -5.32 -10.74 -0.36
CA MET A 71 -5.25 -11.45 -1.64
C MET A 71 -4.79 -10.48 -2.71
N ARG A 72 -3.75 -10.85 -3.46
CA ARG A 72 -3.16 -9.99 -4.49
C ARG A 72 -2.66 -10.81 -5.68
N LEU A 73 -2.27 -10.12 -6.75
CA LEU A 73 -1.55 -10.73 -7.86
C LEU A 73 -0.21 -11.29 -7.36
N ASN A 74 0.13 -12.49 -7.80
CA ASN A 74 1.43 -13.09 -7.55
C ASN A 74 2.48 -12.34 -8.35
N GLN A 75 3.50 -11.86 -7.64
CA GLN A 75 4.54 -10.96 -8.15
C GLN A 75 5.24 -11.49 -9.42
N ARG A 76 5.29 -12.81 -9.59
CA ARG A 76 5.86 -13.47 -10.78
C ARG A 76 5.20 -13.04 -12.09
N TYR A 77 3.96 -12.55 -12.04
CA TYR A 77 3.18 -12.16 -13.21
C TYR A 77 3.11 -10.65 -13.44
N ASP A 78 3.63 -9.83 -12.53
CA ASP A 78 3.47 -8.38 -12.56
C ASP A 78 3.93 -7.75 -13.87
N GLN A 79 5.15 -8.10 -14.33
CA GLN A 79 5.69 -7.58 -15.58
C GLN A 79 4.83 -7.97 -16.79
N SER A 80 4.26 -9.17 -16.78
CA SER A 80 3.46 -9.71 -17.88
C SER A 80 2.09 -9.03 -17.99
N VAL A 81 1.54 -8.59 -16.88
CA VAL A 81 0.20 -7.97 -16.84
C VAL A 81 0.23 -6.45 -16.65
N LYS A 82 1.41 -5.83 -16.61
CA LYS A 82 1.60 -4.38 -16.44
C LYS A 82 0.75 -3.53 -17.39
N ARG A 83 0.52 -3.98 -18.63
CA ARG A 83 -0.34 -3.30 -19.62
C ARG A 83 -1.84 -3.30 -19.25
N PHE A 84 -2.27 -4.23 -18.39
CA PHE A 84 -3.63 -4.37 -17.91
C PHE A 84 -3.85 -3.70 -16.54
N THR A 85 -2.78 -3.38 -15.81
CA THR A 85 -2.86 -2.55 -14.60
C THR A 85 -3.17 -1.11 -15.03
N THR A 86 -4.46 -0.79 -15.09
CA THR A 86 -4.99 0.50 -15.55
C THR A 86 -4.50 1.65 -14.67
N LYS A 87 -3.61 2.48 -15.22
CA LYS A 87 -3.14 3.79 -14.73
C LYS A 87 -2.55 3.77 -13.30
N PRO A 88 -1.39 4.42 -13.08
CA PRO A 88 -0.87 4.54 -11.73
C PRO A 88 -1.93 5.20 -10.84
N LEU A 89 -2.05 4.70 -9.60
CA LEU A 89 -3.04 5.13 -8.59
C LEU A 89 -3.15 6.66 -8.52
N LEU A 90 -2.00 7.31 -8.69
CA LEU A 90 -1.84 8.74 -8.80
C LEU A 90 -1.01 9.08 -10.04
N THR A 91 -1.30 10.22 -10.67
CA THR A 91 -0.40 10.81 -11.68
C THR A 91 0.86 11.37 -10.99
N MET A 92 1.89 11.71 -11.77
CA MET A 92 3.18 12.17 -11.24
C MET A 92 3.08 13.37 -10.28
N GLY A 93 2.24 14.35 -10.59
CA GLY A 93 2.04 15.54 -9.74
C GLY A 93 1.60 15.17 -8.31
N PRO A 94 0.44 14.52 -8.14
CA PRO A 94 0.00 14.01 -6.85
C PRO A 94 1.02 13.06 -6.23
N LEU A 95 1.65 12.16 -6.99
CA LEU A 95 2.60 11.22 -6.43
C LEU A 95 3.82 11.90 -5.79
N LYS A 96 4.35 12.94 -6.42
CA LYS A 96 5.43 13.77 -5.85
C LYS A 96 4.98 14.46 -4.56
N THR A 97 3.74 14.96 -4.50
CA THR A 97 3.17 15.55 -3.28
C THR A 97 2.98 14.52 -2.17
N LEU A 98 2.49 13.32 -2.49
CA LEU A 98 2.36 12.23 -1.53
C LEU A 98 3.73 11.80 -0.98
N SER A 99 4.72 11.70 -1.86
CA SER A 99 6.10 11.38 -1.49
C SER A 99 6.68 12.41 -0.52
N TYR A 100 6.44 13.69 -0.78
CA TYR A 100 6.83 14.79 0.10
C TYR A 100 6.15 14.65 1.47
N VAL A 101 4.83 14.42 1.50
CA VAL A 101 4.08 14.23 2.76
C VAL A 101 4.63 13.04 3.55
N ALA A 102 4.79 11.88 2.90
CA ALA A 102 5.30 10.66 3.55
C ALA A 102 6.71 10.84 4.14
N TYR A 103 7.55 11.65 3.50
CA TYR A 103 8.89 11.96 3.98
C TYR A 103 8.89 13.00 5.12
N HIS A 104 8.01 14.00 5.06
CA HIS A 104 7.97 15.12 6.01
C HIS A 104 6.94 14.96 7.14
N GLN A 105 6.14 13.90 7.14
CA GLN A 105 5.10 13.71 8.16
C GLN A 105 5.67 13.67 9.60
N PRO A 106 4.91 14.19 10.58
CA PRO A 106 3.71 15.02 10.40
C PRO A 106 4.04 16.39 9.79
N VAL A 107 3.28 16.85 8.79
CA VAL A 107 3.56 18.11 8.08
C VAL A 107 2.34 19.02 8.00
N LEU A 108 2.54 20.33 8.12
CA LEU A 108 1.47 21.32 7.96
C LEU A 108 1.06 21.46 6.50
N GLN A 109 -0.25 21.54 6.24
CA GLN A 109 -0.76 21.78 4.89
C GLN A 109 -0.18 23.06 4.28
N SER A 110 -0.01 24.12 5.07
CA SER A 110 0.61 25.38 4.63
C SER A 110 2.03 25.14 4.12
N GLN A 111 2.83 24.32 4.81
CA GLN A 111 4.18 23.97 4.39
C GLN A 111 4.18 23.18 3.07
N VAL A 112 3.27 22.20 2.93
CA VAL A 112 3.13 21.45 1.67
C VAL A 112 2.79 22.39 0.51
N VAL A 113 1.90 23.37 0.73
CA VAL A 113 1.52 24.35 -0.29
C VAL A 113 2.69 25.26 -0.68
N VAL A 114 3.50 25.71 0.29
CA VAL A 114 4.71 26.50 0.03
C VAL A 114 5.71 25.72 -0.84
N ASP A 115 5.96 24.45 -0.51
CA ASP A 115 7.02 23.68 -1.16
C ASP A 115 6.58 23.00 -2.48
N ARG A 116 5.27 22.80 -2.69
CA ARG A 116 4.73 22.05 -3.84
C ARG A 116 3.77 22.87 -4.71
N GLY A 117 3.42 24.10 -4.31
CA GLY A 117 2.58 25.04 -5.06
C GLY A 117 1.07 24.85 -4.90
N ASN A 118 0.29 25.70 -5.56
CA ASN A 118 -1.17 25.80 -5.35
C ASN A 118 -1.98 24.57 -5.80
N HIS A 119 -1.46 23.70 -6.66
CA HIS A 119 -2.17 22.50 -7.13
C HIS A 119 -2.33 21.42 -6.03
N VAL A 120 -1.63 21.59 -4.90
CA VAL A 120 -1.62 20.69 -3.74
C VAL A 120 -3.01 20.47 -3.14
N TYR A 121 -3.87 21.48 -3.11
CA TYR A 121 -5.21 21.34 -2.49
C TYR A 121 -6.02 20.22 -3.14
N ALA A 122 -6.03 20.16 -4.47
CA ALA A 122 -6.72 19.10 -5.22
C ALA A 122 -6.04 17.74 -5.04
N HIS A 123 -4.69 17.71 -5.00
CA HIS A 123 -3.93 16.49 -4.80
C HIS A 123 -4.20 15.86 -3.44
N LEU A 124 -4.13 16.65 -2.37
CA LEU A 124 -4.34 16.18 -1.02
C LEU A 124 -5.80 15.73 -0.80
N LYS A 125 -6.79 16.46 -1.33
CA LYS A 125 -8.20 16.02 -1.26
C LYS A 125 -8.37 14.64 -1.88
N ARG A 126 -7.78 14.43 -3.07
CA ARG A 126 -7.82 13.12 -3.73
C ARG A 126 -7.13 12.02 -2.93
N MET A 127 -5.97 12.30 -2.32
CA MET A 127 -5.27 11.32 -1.48
C MET A 127 -6.07 10.93 -0.23
N GLU A 128 -6.76 11.90 0.37
CA GLU A 128 -7.65 11.71 1.51
C GLU A 128 -8.87 10.86 1.12
N ASP A 129 -9.52 11.17 -0.01
CA ASP A 129 -10.64 10.38 -0.55
C ASP A 129 -10.23 8.92 -0.83
N MET A 130 -8.97 8.70 -1.18
CA MET A 130 -8.38 7.37 -1.43
C MET A 130 -7.86 6.69 -0.16
N GLY A 131 -7.95 7.36 1.00
CA GLY A 131 -7.49 6.84 2.29
C GLY A 131 -5.98 6.71 2.41
N LEU A 132 -5.19 7.39 1.56
CA LEU A 132 -3.71 7.36 1.60
C LEU A 132 -3.13 8.31 2.67
N ILE A 133 -3.87 9.38 2.99
CA ILE A 133 -3.47 10.35 4.02
C ILE A 133 -4.64 10.63 4.97
N THR A 134 -4.31 11.08 6.17
CA THR A 134 -5.24 11.76 7.09
C THR A 134 -4.93 13.26 7.10
N ARG A 135 -5.96 14.06 7.33
CA ARG A 135 -5.83 15.50 7.52
C ARG A 135 -6.63 15.93 8.74
N GLU A 136 -5.92 16.33 9.79
CA GLU A 136 -6.53 16.68 11.08
C GLU A 136 -6.12 18.09 11.52
N ARG A 137 -6.95 18.74 12.34
CA ARG A 137 -6.61 20.06 12.90
C ARG A 137 -5.86 19.88 14.20
N ASN A 138 -4.70 20.54 14.32
CA ASN A 138 -3.99 20.64 15.59
C ASN A 138 -4.62 21.69 16.52
N GLU A 139 -4.02 21.86 17.71
CA GLU A 139 -4.44 22.84 18.73
C GLU A 139 -4.51 24.28 18.18
N ASN A 140 -3.64 24.63 17.25
CA ASN A 140 -3.59 25.93 16.58
C ASN A 140 -4.58 26.06 15.40
N ARG A 141 -5.52 25.11 15.27
CA ARG A 141 -6.51 25.00 14.17
C ARG A 141 -5.88 24.87 12.78
N ALA A 142 -4.59 24.57 12.68
CA ALA A 142 -3.89 24.32 11.43
C ALA A 142 -4.05 22.86 11.01
N TYR A 143 -4.16 22.62 9.69
CA TYR A 143 -4.24 21.27 9.16
C TYR A 143 -2.86 20.60 9.16
N VAL A 144 -2.76 19.47 9.85
CA VAL A 144 -1.62 18.54 9.87
C VAL A 144 -1.96 17.34 9.00
N ILE A 145 -0.99 16.86 8.25
CA ILE A 145 -1.14 15.78 7.28
C ILE A 145 -0.16 14.66 7.61
N GLU A 146 -0.68 13.43 7.62
CA GLU A 146 0.07 12.19 7.82
C GLU A 146 -0.38 11.13 6.81
N THR A 147 0.48 10.13 6.56
CA THR A 147 0.12 8.94 5.78
C THR A 147 -0.61 7.92 6.64
N THR A 148 -1.52 7.18 6.03
CA THR A 148 -2.27 6.13 6.72
C THR A 148 -1.53 4.79 6.74
N PRO A 149 -1.97 3.83 7.57
CA PRO A 149 -1.55 2.43 7.43
C PRO A 149 -1.85 1.85 6.05
N PHE A 150 -2.94 2.27 5.40
CA PHE A 150 -3.28 1.84 4.04
C PHE A 150 -2.24 2.32 3.02
N PHE A 151 -1.68 3.52 3.16
CA PHE A 151 -0.55 3.96 2.34
C PHE A 151 0.64 3.01 2.48
N ALA A 152 1.02 2.69 3.73
CA ALA A 152 2.14 1.78 3.98
C ALA A 152 1.89 0.41 3.35
N ASP A 153 0.69 -0.14 3.51
CA ASP A 153 0.34 -1.43 2.92
C ASP A 153 0.33 -1.42 1.40
N TYR A 154 -0.24 -0.37 0.81
CA TYR A 154 -0.41 -0.25 -0.63
C TYR A 154 0.95 -0.16 -1.33
N PHE A 155 1.87 0.60 -0.75
CA PHE A 155 3.22 0.79 -1.29
C PHE A 155 4.25 -0.18 -0.69
N GLY A 156 3.85 -1.09 0.20
CA GLY A 156 4.79 -2.03 0.83
C GLY A 156 5.83 -1.35 1.73
N PHE A 157 5.52 -0.20 2.31
CA PHE A 157 6.33 0.38 3.38
C PHE A 157 6.01 -0.26 4.73
N GLY A 158 6.93 -0.13 5.69
CA GLY A 158 6.64 -0.47 7.08
C GLY A 158 5.56 0.47 7.65
N THR A 159 4.67 -0.04 8.50
CA THR A 159 3.61 0.77 9.14
C THR A 159 4.13 1.86 10.07
N ASP A 160 5.41 1.81 10.44
CA ASP A 160 6.10 2.87 11.18
C ASP A 160 6.58 3.98 10.22
N PRO A 161 6.16 5.25 10.41
CA PRO A 161 6.63 6.40 9.64
C PRO A 161 8.16 6.53 9.56
N SER A 162 8.88 6.11 10.59
CA SER A 162 10.35 6.16 10.63
C SER A 162 10.98 5.23 9.59
N ASN A 163 10.44 4.01 9.49
CA ASN A 163 10.87 3.03 8.49
C ASN A 163 10.51 3.49 7.07
N THR A 164 9.31 4.05 6.90
CA THR A 164 8.88 4.66 5.64
C THR A 164 9.85 5.75 5.20
N ARG A 165 10.23 6.67 6.10
CA ARG A 165 11.20 7.75 5.81
C ARG A 165 12.57 7.21 5.40
N ILE A 166 13.07 6.17 6.07
CA ILE A 166 14.35 5.52 5.73
C ILE A 166 14.28 4.88 4.33
N GLN A 167 13.20 4.16 4.04
CA GLN A 167 12.97 3.52 2.74
C GLN A 167 12.88 4.56 1.62
N LEU A 168 12.09 5.62 1.81
CA LEU A 168 12.01 6.75 0.87
C LEU A 168 13.37 7.43 0.66
N ARG A 169 14.17 7.63 1.71
CA ARG A 169 15.52 8.21 1.58
C ARG A 169 16.45 7.33 0.75
N ARG A 170 16.46 6.01 0.99
CA ARG A 170 17.27 5.06 0.21
C ARG A 170 16.89 5.09 -1.26
N ILE A 171 15.58 5.11 -1.51
CA ILE A 171 14.99 5.21 -2.83
C ILE A 171 15.44 6.51 -3.52
N PHE A 172 15.24 7.67 -2.90
CA PHE A 172 15.62 8.96 -3.48
C PHE A 172 17.12 9.07 -3.78
N ASN A 173 17.97 8.46 -2.94
CA ASN A 173 19.42 8.40 -3.14
C ASN A 173 19.82 7.49 -4.31
N GLN A 174 19.22 6.30 -4.45
CA GLN A 174 19.51 5.36 -5.54
C GLN A 174 19.11 5.92 -6.91
N ILE A 175 18.08 6.75 -6.92
CA ILE A 175 17.55 7.35 -8.15
C ILE A 175 18.41 8.55 -8.62
N LYS A 176 19.35 9.04 -7.79
CA LYS A 176 19.98 10.37 -7.97
C LYS A 176 18.91 11.42 -8.31
N ILE A 177 17.91 11.59 -7.44
CA ILE A 177 16.99 12.74 -7.57
C ILE A 177 17.78 13.99 -7.15
N HIS A 178 18.52 14.55 -8.11
CA HIS A 178 19.21 15.81 -7.92
C HIS A 178 18.17 16.93 -8.01
N ARG A 179 17.79 17.47 -6.86
CA ARG A 179 17.00 18.70 -6.66
C ARG A 179 15.60 18.71 -7.30
N LEU A 180 14.60 18.90 -6.46
CA LEU A 180 13.24 19.29 -6.85
C LEU A 180 13.18 20.76 -7.30
N ASP A 181 14.14 21.23 -8.10
CA ASP A 181 14.09 22.55 -8.73
C ASP A 181 13.93 22.36 -10.24
N ASN A 182 12.72 22.72 -10.70
CA ASN A 182 12.32 23.14 -12.03
C ASN A 182 13.12 22.62 -13.24
N GLY A 183 12.45 21.81 -14.07
CA GLY A 183 12.49 22.04 -15.51
C GLY A 183 12.71 20.82 -16.39
N GLU A 184 13.76 20.02 -16.18
CA GLU A 184 14.27 19.21 -17.30
C GLU A 184 14.52 17.71 -17.02
N GLU A 185 14.42 17.24 -15.77
CA GLU A 185 14.63 15.81 -15.41
C GLU A 185 13.33 14.99 -15.26
N GLU A 186 12.25 15.37 -15.94
CA GLU A 186 10.93 14.79 -15.69
C GLU A 186 10.82 13.30 -16.08
N SER A 187 11.60 12.84 -17.06
CA SER A 187 11.56 11.46 -17.58
C SER A 187 12.23 10.44 -16.64
N ALA A 188 13.39 10.77 -16.07
CA ALA A 188 14.11 9.88 -15.14
C ALA A 188 13.40 9.82 -13.78
N GLY A 189 12.99 10.98 -13.25
CA GLY A 189 12.20 11.07 -12.03
C GLY A 189 10.85 10.35 -12.14
N LYS A 190 10.20 10.40 -13.32
CA LYS A 190 8.98 9.63 -13.59
C LYS A 190 9.22 8.13 -13.56
N LYS A 191 10.25 7.63 -14.27
CA LYS A 191 10.58 6.19 -14.29
C LYS A 191 10.87 5.65 -12.89
N ALA A 192 11.50 6.48 -12.08
CA ALA A 192 11.93 6.13 -10.75
C ALA A 192 10.83 6.21 -9.70
N LEU A 193 9.96 7.23 -9.76
CA LEU A 193 8.74 7.28 -8.97
C LEU A 193 7.75 6.19 -9.40
N ASP A 194 7.67 5.89 -10.70
CA ASP A 194 6.93 4.73 -11.19
C ASP A 194 7.53 3.45 -10.58
N LEU A 195 8.84 3.21 -10.58
CA LEU A 195 9.43 2.03 -9.93
C LEU A 195 9.11 1.92 -8.42
N VAL A 196 8.97 3.06 -7.74
CA VAL A 196 8.71 3.14 -6.30
C VAL A 196 7.23 3.00 -5.97
N PHE A 197 6.34 3.43 -6.85
CA PHE A 197 4.91 3.44 -6.55
C PHE A 197 4.10 2.57 -7.51
N ASP A 198 4.77 1.88 -8.42
CA ASP A 198 4.29 0.70 -9.13
C ASP A 198 4.22 -0.42 -8.09
N GLY A 199 2.98 -0.78 -7.71
CA GLY A 199 2.69 -1.79 -6.70
C GLY A 199 3.28 -3.18 -6.99
N SER A 200 3.98 -3.35 -8.12
CA SER A 200 4.74 -4.55 -8.48
C SER A 200 6.21 -4.57 -8.02
N THR A 201 6.90 -3.41 -7.95
CA THR A 201 8.37 -3.38 -7.79
C THR A 201 8.88 -3.17 -6.36
N LEU A 202 8.08 -2.60 -5.45
CA LEU A 202 8.55 -2.44 -4.05
C LEU A 202 8.57 -3.74 -3.23
N VAL A 203 7.79 -4.74 -3.63
CA VAL A 203 7.81 -6.07 -2.99
C VAL A 203 9.15 -6.78 -3.23
N GLU A 204 9.81 -6.50 -4.36
CA GLU A 204 11.09 -7.11 -4.78
C GLU A 204 12.28 -6.66 -3.92
N SER A 205 12.18 -5.48 -3.28
CA SER A 205 13.24 -4.92 -2.44
C SER A 205 13.19 -5.40 -0.98
N MET A 206 12.10 -6.06 -0.56
CA MET A 206 11.90 -6.53 0.82
C MET A 206 12.32 -7.99 1.03
N ASP A 207 12.21 -8.86 0.01
CA ASP A 207 12.63 -10.28 0.08
C ASP A 207 14.16 -10.47 -0.04
N LYS A 208 14.94 -9.38 -0.17
CA LYS A 208 16.42 -9.39 -0.29
C LYS A 208 17.17 -8.74 0.87
N LEU A 209 16.52 -8.45 2.00
CA LEU A 209 17.22 -8.07 3.22
C LEU A 209 17.43 -9.30 4.11
N PRO A 210 18.64 -9.51 4.67
CA PRO A 210 18.95 -10.61 5.57
C PRO A 210 18.12 -10.57 6.86
#